data_AF-C1FRY5-F1
#
_entry.id   AF-C1FRY5-F1
#
_cell.length_a   1.000
_cell.length_b   1.000
_cell.length_c   1.000
_cell.angle_alpha   90.00
_cell.angle_beta   90.00
_cell.angle_gamma   90.00
#
_symmetry.space_group_name_H-M   'P 1'
#
loop_
_entity.id
_entity.type
_entity.pdbx_description
1 polymer ?
#
loop_
_entity_poly.entity_id
_entity_poly.type
_entity_poly.pdbx_seq_one_letter_code
_entity_poly.pdbx_strand_id
1 'polypeptide(L)' 'MILYDLLKNLINNNYYEKEDMNNKLNVFYTFNQINLEQYSELMAKVTPVNKEEEKDLNKEDTKEKVVIQ' A
#
# COMPACT_ATOMS: atom_id res chain seq x y z
N MET A 1 -8.79 8.20 10.79
CA MET A 1 -8.42 7.07 11.68
C MET A 1 -9.11 5.76 11.30
N ILE A 2 -10.35 5.77 10.78
CA ILE A 2 -11.14 4.54 10.49
C ILE A 2 -10.46 3.59 9.48
N LEU A 3 -9.77 4.11 8.45
CA LEU A 3 -9.24 3.27 7.36
C LEU A 3 -8.09 2.37 7.81
N TYR A 4 -7.15 2.88 8.61
CA TYR A 4 -6.03 2.08 9.11
C TYR A 4 -6.51 0.92 9.98
N ASP A 5 -7.45 1.18 10.89
CA ASP A 5 -8.02 0.15 11.75
C ASP A 5 -8.80 -0.89 10.94
N LEU A 6 -9.51 -0.46 9.88
CA LEU A 6 -10.19 -1.36 8.95
C LEU A 6 -9.18 -2.27 8.24
N LEU A 7 -8.13 -1.72 7.64
CA LEU A 7 -7.10 -2.49 6.95
C LEU A 7 -6.41 -3.48 7.89
N LYS A 8 -6.09 -3.04 9.11
CA LYS A 8 -5.51 -3.89 10.14
C LYS A 8 -6.44 -5.04 10.51
N ASN A 9 -7.75 -4.79 10.64
CA ASN A 9 -8.74 -5.83 10.88
C ASN A 9 -8.86 -6.80 9.71
N LEU A 10 -8.81 -6.31 8.47
CA LEU A 10 -8.85 -7.17 7.27
C LEU A 10 -7.68 -8.14 7.24
N ILE A 11 -6.48 -7.66 7.55
CA ILE A 11 -5.26 -8.47 7.63
C ILE A 11 -5.37 -9.49 8.78
N ASN A 12 -5.75 -9.05 9.98
CA ASN A 12 -5.83 -9.92 11.16
C ASN A 12 -6.85 -11.06 11.01
N ASN A 13 -7.96 -10.79 10.33
CA ASN A 13 -9.00 -11.78 10.07
C ASN A 13 -8.78 -12.57 8.76
N ASN A 14 -7.66 -12.31 8.06
CA ASN A 14 -7.30 -12.98 6.82
C ASN A 14 -8.43 -12.95 5.78
N TYR A 15 -9.12 -11.81 5.66
CA TYR A 15 -10.28 -11.63 4.76
C TYR A 15 -9.89 -11.69 3.27
N TYR A 16 -8.62 -11.42 2.97
CA TYR A 16 -8.09 -11.38 1.62
C TYR A 16 -6.80 -12.20 1.55
N GLU A 17 -6.53 -12.74 0.37
CA GLU A 17 -5.23 -13.33 0.06
C GLU A 17 -4.13 -12.25 0.14
N LYS A 18 -2.88 -12.68 0.37
CA LYS A 18 -1.75 -11.75 0.55
C LYS A 18 -1.59 -10.78 -0.62
N GLU A 19 -1.71 -11.29 -1.84
CA GLU A 19 -1.58 -10.48 -3.06
C GLU A 19 -2.70 -9.43 -3.16
N ASP A 20 -3.95 -9.83 -2.88
CA ASP A 20 -5.09 -8.92 -2.85
C ASP A 20 -4.91 -7.83 -1.79
N MET A 21 -4.38 -8.20 -0.62
CA MET A 21 -4.14 -7.26 0.46
C MET A 21 -3.01 -6.27 0.11
N ASN A 22 -1.92 -6.75 -0.48
CA ASN A 22 -0.84 -5.88 -0.98
C ASN A 22 -1.35 -4.89 -2.05
N ASN A 23 -2.14 -5.37 -3.01
CA ASN A 23 -2.72 -4.51 -4.05
C ASN A 23 -3.65 -3.44 -3.47
N LYS A 24 -4.47 -3.80 -2.48
CA LYS A 24 -5.32 -2.83 -1.77
C LYS A 24 -4.48 -1.78 -1.03
N LEU A 25 -3.47 -2.19 -0.27
CA LEU A 25 -2.58 -1.28 0.45
C LEU A 25 -1.88 -0.31 -0.52
N ASN A 26 -1.40 -0.81 -1.66
CA ASN A 26 -0.81 0.00 -2.73
C ASN A 26 -1.78 1.04 -3.25
N VAL A 27 -3.03 0.65 -3.57
CA VAL A 27 -4.07 1.57 -4.03
C VAL A 27 -4.33 2.65 -2.98
N PHE A 28 -4.56 2.28 -1.72
CA PHE A 28 -4.79 3.27 -0.66
C PHE A 28 -3.61 4.24 -0.48
N TYR A 29 -2.38 3.76 -0.62
CA TYR A 29 -1.19 4.59 -0.56
C TYR A 29 -1.05 5.52 -1.77
N THR A 30 -1.28 5.03 -3.00
CA THR A 30 -1.25 5.85 -4.24
C THR A 30 -2.26 7.00 -4.18
N PHE A 31 -3.43 6.77 -3.58
CA PHE A 31 -4.45 7.80 -3.40
C PHE A 31 -4.25 8.65 -2.13
N ASN A 32 -3.09 8.56 -1.47
CA ASN A 32 -2.75 9.27 -0.23
C ASN A 32 -3.81 9.08 0.89
N GLN A 33 -4.52 7.96 0.90
CA GLN A 33 -5.54 7.63 1.91
C GLN A 33 -4.91 7.11 3.20
N ILE A 34 -3.70 6.55 3.10
CA ILE A 34 -2.84 6.15 4.21
C ILE A 34 -1.46 6.77 4.00
N ASN A 35 -0.78 7.06 5.12
CA ASN A 35 0.59 7.57 5.06
C ASN A 35 1.61 6.41 4.89
N LEU A 36 2.86 6.77 4.59
CA LEU A 36 3.95 5.80 4.40
C LEU A 36 4.18 4.90 5.62
N GLU A 37 4.06 5.46 6.83
CA GLU A 37 4.25 4.73 8.08
C GLU A 37 3.19 3.63 8.27
N GLN A 38 1.92 3.99 8.06
CA GLN A 38 0.78 3.08 8.09
C GLN A 38 0.87 2.02 7.00
N TYR A 39 1.23 2.41 5.78
CA TYR A 39 1.41 1.49 4.67
C TYR A 39 2.50 0.45 4.98
N SER A 40 3.67 0.91 5.43
CA SER A 40 4.80 0.03 5.78
C SER A 40 4.45 -0.94 6.91
N GLU A 41 3.76 -0.47 7.96
CA GLU A 41 3.33 -1.34 9.06
C GLU A 41 2.32 -2.41 8.59
N LEU A 42 1.35 -2.03 7.74
CA LEU A 42 0.35 -2.96 7.22
C LEU A 42 0.98 -3.98 6.25
N MET A 43 1.89 -3.57 5.37
CA MET A 43 2.63 -4.45 4.47
C MET A 43 3.48 -5.48 5.24
N ALA A 44 4.14 -5.05 6.31
CA ALA A 44 4.91 -5.95 7.17
C ALA A 44 4.04 -7.00 7.90
N LYS A 45 2.75 -6.69 8.13
CA LYS A 45 1.79 -7.65 8.70
C LYS A 45 1.28 -8.66 7.67
N VAL A 46 1.06 -8.24 6.43
CA VAL A 46 0.58 -9.12 5.33
C VAL A 46 1.66 -10.13 4.93
N THR A 47 2.88 -9.63 4.80
CA THR A 47 4.07 -10.40 4.45
C THR A 47 4.99 -10.43 5.66
N PRO A 48 4.83 -11.40 6.58
CA PRO A 48 5.83 -11.62 7.61
C PRO A 48 7.15 -11.94 6.89
N VAL A 49 8.09 -11.02 6.99
CA VAL A 49 9.38 -11.06 6.29
C VAL A 49 10.14 -12.34 6.68
N ASN A 50 10.01 -13.37 5.86
CA ASN A 50 11.19 -14.08 5.42
C ASN A 50 11.76 -13.23 4.28
N LYS A 51 13.02 -12.81 4.46
CA LYS A 51 13.81 -12.03 3.50
C LYS A 51 13.54 -12.47 2.07
N GLU A 52 13.43 -11.50 1.17
CA GLU A 52 13.18 -11.61 -0.29
C GLU A 52 11.73 -11.27 -0.66
N GLU A 53 11.50 -9.98 -0.92
CA GLU A 53 10.81 -9.48 -2.12
C GLU A 53 10.70 -7.95 -1.99
N GLU A 54 11.79 -7.26 -2.36
CA GLU A 54 11.70 -5.90 -2.89
C GLU A 54 10.90 -5.97 -4.19
N LYS A 55 9.58 -5.76 -4.13
CA LYS A 55 8.77 -5.59 -5.34
C LYS A 55 8.41 -4.12 -5.51
N ASP A 56 9.19 -3.49 -6.39
CA ASP A 56 8.80 -2.47 -7.36
C ASP A 56 7.52 -1.67 -7.04
N LEU A 57 7.69 -0.59 -6.26
CA LEU A 57 6.82 0.59 -6.34
C LEU A 57 7.56 1.69 -7.13
N ASN A 58 7.92 1.37 -8.37
CA ASN A 58 8.37 2.37 -9.34
C ASN A 58 7.61 2.15 -10.65
N LYS A 59 6.39 2.69 -10.71
CA LYS A 59 5.79 3.05 -11.99
C LYS A 59 5.44 4.53 -11.92
N GLU A 60 6.29 5.29 -12.60
CA GLU A 60 6.12 6.67 -13.01
C GLU A 60 4.66 6.96 -13.43
N ASP A 61 4.15 8.10 -12.96
CA ASP A 61 3.52 9.05 -13.88
C ASP A 61 3.89 10.47 -13.44
N THR A 62 5.17 10.79 -13.62
CA THR A 62 5.60 12.19 -13.77
C THR A 62 5.76 12.41 -15.27
N LYS A 63 4.79 13.09 -15.90
CA LYS A 63 4.94 14.04 -17.02
C LYS A 63 3.56 14.37 -17.61
N GLU A 64 3.01 15.53 -17.29
CA GLU A 64 2.71 16.50 -18.35
C GLU A 64 2.71 17.95 -17.86
N LYS A 65 3.78 18.63 -18.30
CA LYS A 65 4.05 20.08 -18.41
C LYS A 65 2.89 21.04 -18.13
N VAL A 66 3.15 21.94 -17.18
CA VAL A 66 2.71 23.34 -17.22
C VAL A 66 3.22 23.97 -18.53
N VAL A 67 2.33 24.31 -19.45
CA VAL A 67 2.61 25.20 -20.59
C VAL A 67 2.14 26.60 -20.19
N ILE A 68 3.11 27.48 -19.92
CA ILE A 68 2.91 28.93 -19.90
C ILE A 68 3.38 29.42 -21.26
N GLN A 69 2.51 30.09 -22.01
CA GLN A 69 2.89 30.90 -23.18
C GLN A 69 2.05 32.17 -23.19
#